data_AF-A0AA92V2L7-F1
#
_entry.id   AF-A0AA92V2L7-F1
#
_cell.length_a   1.000
_cell.length_b   1.000
_cell.length_c   1.000
_cell.angle_alpha   90.00
_cell.angle_beta   90.00
_cell.angle_gamma   90.00
#
_symmetry.space_group_name_H-M   'P 1'
#
loop_
_entity.id
_entity.type
_entity.pdbx_description
1 polymer ?
#
loop_
_entity_poly.entity_id
_entity_poly.type
_entity_poly.pdbx_seq_one_letter_code
_entity_poly.pdbx_strand_id
1 'polypeptide(L)'
;MNTTEYFKRTIQAYLEERAMEDELFAAKYDNPDKNIDDCVTYILNWVQKSGCNGFCDDEIYGQAIHYYEEKDIEVGKPLNCQV
;
A
#
# COMPACT_ATOMS: atom_id res chain seq x y z
N MET A 1 -20.67 -0.63 3.88
CA MET A 1 -19.33 -1.13 3.49
C MET A 1 -18.32 -0.33 4.30
N ASN A 2 -17.37 -0.98 4.98
CA ASN A 2 -16.26 -0.27 5.61
C ASN A 2 -15.33 0.23 4.49
N THR A 3 -15.21 1.54 4.27
CA THR A 3 -14.43 2.10 3.15
C THR A 3 -12.97 1.66 3.19
N THR A 4 -12.40 1.49 4.38
CA THR A 4 -11.04 0.96 4.59
C THR A 4 -10.88 -0.47 4.03
N GLU A 5 -11.89 -1.32 4.16
CA GLU A 5 -11.87 -2.69 3.60
C GLU A 5 -11.93 -2.68 2.07
N TYR A 6 -12.68 -1.73 1.50
CA TYR A 6 -12.72 -1.56 0.05
C TYR A 6 -11.37 -1.08 -0.47
N PHE A 7 -10.79 -0.05 0.15
CA PHE A 7 -9.47 0.46 -0.18
C PHE A 7 -8.41 -0.64 -0.13
N LYS A 8 -8.37 -1.41 0.96
CA LYS A 8 -7.45 -2.54 1.14
C LYS A 8 -7.54 -3.55 -0.01
N ARG A 9 -8.75 -3.94 -0.40
CA ARG A 9 -8.98 -4.88 -1.50
C ARG A 9 -8.52 -4.32 -2.84
N THR A 10 -8.75 -3.03 -3.09
CA THR A 10 -8.31 -2.37 -4.32
C THR A 10 -6.78 -2.35 -4.41
N ILE A 11 -6.08 -1.99 -3.33
CA ILE A 11 -4.61 -2.03 -3.28
C ILE A 11 -4.10 -3.45 -3.47
N GLN A 12 -4.72 -4.44 -2.81
CA GLN A 12 -4.32 -5.83 -2.95
C GLN A 12 -4.47 -6.32 -4.40
N ALA A 13 -5.61 -6.08 -5.04
CA ALA A 13 -5.86 -6.51 -6.42
C ALA A 13 -4.83 -5.92 -7.40
N TYR A 14 -4.46 -4.65 -7.22
CA TYR A 14 -3.41 -4.01 -8.02
C TYR A 14 -2.04 -4.68 -7.82
N LEU A 15 -1.66 -4.93 -6.57
CA LEU A 15 -0.37 -5.57 -6.26
C LEU A 15 -0.31 -7.01 -6.78
N GLU A 16 -1.41 -7.74 -6.73
CA GLU A 16 -1.54 -9.08 -7.31
C GLU A 16 -1.38 -9.06 -8.83
N GLU A 17 -2.04 -8.12 -9.52
CA GLU A 17 -1.85 -7.91 -10.96
C GLU A 17 -0.39 -7.60 -11.30
N ARG A 18 0.23 -6.69 -10.55
CA ARG A 18 1.64 -6.33 -10.73
C ARG A 18 2.57 -7.52 -10.50
N ALA A 19 2.31 -8.35 -9.49
CA ALA A 19 3.07 -9.55 -9.21
C ALA A 19 2.89 -10.64 -10.28
N MET A 20 1.74 -10.70 -10.96
CA MET A 20 1.57 -11.61 -12.09
C MET A 20 2.37 -11.18 -13.32
N GLU A 21 2.54 -9.87 -13.53
CA GLU A 21 3.26 -9.33 -14.68
C GLU A 21 4.78 -9.20 -14.47
N ASP A 22 5.23 -9.02 -13.23
CA ASP A 22 6.62 -8.74 -12.88
C ASP A 22 7.15 -9.76 -11.84
N GLU A 23 7.93 -10.73 -12.32
CA GLU A 23 8.50 -11.79 -11.48
C GLU A 23 9.45 -11.26 -10.40
N LEU A 24 10.14 -10.14 -10.65
CA LEU A 24 11.02 -9.53 -9.65
C LEU A 24 10.20 -8.90 -8.52
N PHE A 25 9.10 -8.24 -8.87
CA PHE A 25 8.15 -7.72 -7.90
C PHE A 25 7.43 -8.86 -7.16
N ALA A 26 7.05 -9.95 -7.84
CA ALA A 26 6.39 -11.11 -7.24
C ALA A 26 7.22 -11.67 -6.07
N ALA A 27 8.53 -11.79 -6.24
CA ALA A 27 9.44 -12.24 -5.18
C ALA A 27 9.50 -11.28 -3.97
N LYS A 28 9.22 -9.98 -4.18
CA LYS A 28 9.12 -8.99 -3.10
C LYS A 28 7.75 -9.05 -2.41
N TYR A 29 6.70 -9.24 -3.19
CA TYR A 29 5.33 -9.34 -2.70
C TYR A 29 5.12 -10.58 -1.81
N ASP A 30 5.79 -11.71 -2.13
CA ASP A 30 5.75 -12.95 -1.35
C ASP A 30 6.54 -12.88 -0.01
N ASN A 31 7.16 -11.74 0.30
CA ASN A 31 7.93 -11.59 1.53
C ASN A 31 7.04 -11.76 2.78
N PRO A 32 7.29 -12.77 3.64
CA PRO A 32 6.45 -13.03 4.82
C PRO A 32 6.50 -11.91 5.87
N ASP A 33 7.53 -11.06 5.83
CA ASP A 33 7.65 -9.89 6.71
C ASP A 33 6.83 -8.68 6.23
N LYS A 34 6.19 -8.79 5.06
CA LYS A 34 5.33 -7.75 4.47
C LYS A 34 3.90 -8.25 4.41
N ASN A 35 2.95 -7.34 4.64
CA ASN A 35 1.53 -7.63 4.55
C ASN A 35 0.75 -6.39 4.10
N ILE A 36 -0.48 -6.64 3.65
CA ILE A 36 -1.36 -5.63 3.08
C ILE A 36 -1.89 -4.64 4.13
N ASP A 37 -2.07 -5.03 5.39
CA ASP A 37 -2.53 -4.12 6.45
C ASP A 37 -1.50 -3.04 6.76
N ASP A 38 -0.23 -3.43 6.84
CA ASP A 38 0.89 -2.51 7.03
C ASP A 38 1.14 -1.67 5.78
N CYS A 39 0.96 -2.23 4.58
CA CYS A 39 1.00 -1.45 3.33
C CYS A 39 -0.04 -0.32 3.34
N VAL A 40 -1.29 -0.64 3.67
CA VAL A 40 -2.36 0.37 3.77
C VAL A 40 -2.05 1.39 4.88
N THR A 41 -1.55 0.93 6.02
CA THR A 41 -1.16 1.82 7.13
C THR A 41 -0.05 2.78 6.69
N TYR A 42 0.96 2.29 5.97
CA TYR A 42 2.04 3.08 5.40
C TYR A 42 1.51 4.16 4.46
N ILE A 43 0.66 3.77 3.49
CA ILE A 43 0.07 4.70 2.52
C ILE A 43 -0.73 5.80 3.23
N LEU A 44 -1.57 5.44 4.21
CA LEU A 44 -2.37 6.41 4.96
C LEU A 44 -1.49 7.38 5.78
N ASN A 45 -0.40 6.89 6.37
CA ASN A 45 0.57 7.75 7.06
C ASN A 45 1.29 8.68 6.08
N TRP A 46 1.65 8.19 4.88
CA TRP A 46 2.26 9.02 3.84
C TRP A 46 1.31 10.11 3.35
N VAL A 47 0.05 9.76 3.03
CA VAL A 47 -1.00 10.70 2.65
C VAL A 47 -1.20 11.74 3.76
N GLN A 48 -1.33 11.33 5.02
CA GLN A 48 -1.49 12.26 6.13
C GLN A 48 -0.28 13.21 6.29
N LYS A 49 0.94 12.68 6.21
CA LYS A 49 2.18 13.47 6.29
C LYS A 49 2.31 14.48 5.14
N SER A 50 1.76 14.17 3.96
CA SER A 50 1.81 15.05 2.79
C SER A 50 1.01 16.36 2.98
N GLY A 51 -0.06 16.33 3.78
CA GLY A 51 -1.00 17.45 3.92
C GLY A 51 -1.87 17.73 2.66
N CYS A 52 -1.80 16.88 1.64
CA CYS A 52 -2.60 16.98 0.41
C CYS A 52 -3.89 16.18 0.52
N ASN A 53 -5.00 16.73 -0.01
CA ASN A 53 -6.33 16.13 0.06
C ASN A 53 -6.70 15.27 -1.16
N GLY A 54 -5.78 15.03 -2.09
CA GLY A 54 -6.06 14.29 -3.31
C GLY A 54 -4.79 13.78 -3.98
N PHE A 55 -4.85 12.53 -4.41
CA PHE A 55 -3.81 11.79 -5.11
C PHE A 55 -4.46 11.03 -6.26
N CYS A 56 -3.75 10.87 -7.37
CA CYS A 56 -4.17 9.96 -8.42
C CYS A 56 -3.96 8.50 -7.99
N ASP A 57 -4.73 7.59 -8.58
CA ASP A 57 -4.61 6.15 -8.28
C ASP A 57 -3.18 5.64 -8.51
N ASP A 58 -2.52 6.06 -9.59
CA ASP A 58 -1.11 5.75 -9.87
C ASP A 58 -0.14 6.18 -8.76
N GLU A 59 -0.39 7.31 -8.09
CA GLU A 59 0.48 7.76 -6.99
C GLU A 59 0.31 6.86 -5.77
N ILE A 60 -0.92 6.47 -5.46
CA ILE A 60 -1.24 5.56 -4.36
C ILE A 60 -0.68 4.16 -4.64
N TYR A 61 -0.85 3.67 -5.86
CA TYR A 61 -0.30 2.40 -6.31
C TYR A 61 1.23 2.39 -6.30
N GLY A 62 1.87 3.50 -6.70
CA GLY A 62 3.32 3.67 -6.59
C GLY A 62 3.81 3.56 -5.15
N GLN A 63 3.09 4.14 -4.18
CA GLN A 63 3.42 3.97 -2.76
C GLN A 63 3.23 2.53 -2.28
N ALA A 64 2.22 1.83 -2.78
CA ALA A 64 2.02 0.42 -2.46
C ALA A 64 3.18 -0.45 -2.95
N ILE A 65 3.67 -0.23 -4.18
CA ILE A 65 4.85 -0.91 -4.73
C ILE A 65 6.10 -0.59 -3.89
N HIS A 66 6.32 0.70 -3.61
CA HIS A 66 7.46 1.16 -2.82
C HIS A 66 7.56 0.46 -1.46
N TYR A 67 6.42 0.23 -0.81
CA TYR A 67 6.36 -0.52 0.45
C TYR A 67 6.91 -1.95 0.36
N TYR A 68 6.68 -2.67 -0.74
CA TYR A 68 7.18 -4.03 -0.91
C TYR A 68 8.63 -4.07 -1.44
N GLU A 69 9.04 -3.07 -2.22
CA GLU A 69 10.41 -3.00 -2.75
C GLU A 69 11.45 -2.59 -1.70
N GLU A 70 11.10 -1.67 -0.80
CA GLU A 70 12.00 -1.19 0.25
C GLU A 70 12.09 -2.14 1.44
N LYS A 71 13.33 -2.47 1.83
CA LYS A 71 13.62 -3.35 2.97
C LYS A 71 13.32 -2.66 4.31
N ASP A 72 13.75 -1.42 4.45
CA ASP A 72 13.65 -0.64 5.69
C ASP A 72 12.65 0.50 5.48
N ILE A 73 11.36 0.22 5.68
CA ILE A 73 10.29 1.21 5.53
C ILE A 73 9.57 1.45 6.86
N GLU A 74 9.37 2.72 7.21
CA GLU A 74 8.60 3.11 8.39
C GLU A 74 7.10 3.13 8.06
N VAL A 75 6.39 2.08 8.49
CA VAL A 75 4.92 1.96 8.31
C VAL A 75 4.15 3.07 9.04
N GLY A 76 4.69 3.55 10.16
CA GLY A 76 3.99 4.49 11.03
C GLY A 76 2.99 3.79 11.96
N LYS A 77 2.03 4.54 12.49
CA LYS A 77 1.04 4.01 13.44
C LYS A 77 -0.30 3.81 12.74
N PRO A 78 -1.12 2.83 13.17
CA PRO A 78 -2.50 2.72 12.71
C PRO A 78 -3.23 4.05 12.94
N LEU A 79 -3.78 4.61 11.86
CA LEU A 79 -4.56 5.84 11.91
C LEU A 79 -6.04 5.47 11.98
N ASN A 80 -6.79 6.13 12.87
CA ASN A 80 -8.24 6.09 12.81
C ASN A 80 -8.74 7.05 11.72
N CYS A 81 -8.44 6.70 10.46
CA CYS A 81 -8.86 7.43 9.28
C CYS A 81 -10.17 6.84 8.74
N GLN A 82 -11.17 7.70 8.56
CA GLN A 82 -12.30 7.40 7.69
C GLN A 82 -11.91 7.83 6.29
N VAL A 83 -11.62 6.83 5.44
CA VAL A 83 -11.36 7.02 4.01
C VAL A 83 -12.70 7.17 3.28
#